data_AF-A0A6J2X2D1-F1
#
_entry.id   AF-A0A6J2X2D1-F1
#
_cell.length_a   1.000
_cell.length_b   1.000
_cell.length_c   1.000
_cell.angle_alpha   90.00
_cell.angle_beta   90.00
_cell.angle_gamma   90.00
#
_symmetry.space_group_name_H-M   'P 1'
#
loop_
_entity.id
_entity.type
_entity.pdbx_description
1 polymer ?
#
loop_
_entity_poly.entity_id
_entity_poly.type
_entity_poly.pdbx_seq_one_letter_code
_entity_poly.pdbx_strand_id
1 'polypeptide(L)'
;MAIATASEVNASILVISEPNKTAVKGRQDWVCDDNLDVALKVFDKNLTIKNQGIGAGFSYVTTKDATIYSCNTSGNKELVHFETMLEAIEELIKSHKGRTIITGDFNAKSAQWGMNYTDIRGHTIVDWMAANNLVIANEGITPTFQCNNYTSILDLTIVSENVNIQKWTVMDRESLSDHKYITFECVNNVQAKSIKTYNRGWRVDKLNKEKLKDELGKIDQKSESTSVKCFNELLTRICDRTMAK
;
A
#
# COMPACT_ATOMS: atom_id res chain seq x y z
N MET A 1 9.26 22.98 5.19
CA MET A 1 9.32 22.16 6.40
C MET A 1 9.71 20.71 6.11
N ALA A 2 8.99 20.00 5.22
CA ALA A 2 9.27 18.60 4.89
C ALA A 2 10.74 18.29 4.51
N ILE A 3 11.38 19.10 3.67
CA ILE A 3 12.81 18.93 3.29
C ILE A 3 13.74 19.02 4.51
N ALA A 4 13.48 19.98 5.41
CA ALA A 4 14.28 20.16 6.62
C ALA A 4 14.10 18.97 7.57
N THR A 5 12.84 18.55 7.79
CA THR A 5 12.53 17.34 8.56
C THR A 5 13.23 16.11 7.98
N ALA A 6 13.15 15.89 6.67
CA ALA A 6 13.82 14.77 6.00
C ALA A 6 15.34 14.80 6.20
N SER A 7 15.95 16.00 6.16
CA SER A 7 17.39 16.17 6.40
C SER A 7 17.75 15.88 7.86
N GLU A 8 16.96 16.33 8.82
CA GLU A 8 17.20 16.12 10.25
C GLU A 8 17.08 14.65 10.66
N VAL A 9 16.14 13.90 10.06
CA VAL A 9 16.00 12.46 10.31
C VAL A 9 16.92 11.61 9.43
N ASN A 10 17.79 12.23 8.63
CA ASN A 10 18.67 11.57 7.66
C ASN A 10 17.94 10.62 6.70
N ALA A 11 16.76 11.03 6.22
CA ALA A 11 15.99 10.25 5.26
C ALA A 11 16.72 10.18 3.91
N SER A 12 16.82 8.97 3.35
CA SER A 12 17.38 8.78 1.99
C SER A 12 16.41 9.22 0.89
N ILE A 13 15.11 9.07 1.12
CA ILE A 13 14.03 9.40 0.18
C ILE A 13 12.92 10.11 0.94
N LEU A 14 12.35 11.14 0.33
CA LEU A 14 11.16 11.84 0.79
C LEU A 14 10.06 11.71 -0.28
N VAL A 15 8.87 11.33 0.17
CA VAL A 15 7.64 11.32 -0.64
C VAL A 15 6.68 12.36 -0.07
N ILE A 16 5.95 13.05 -0.94
CA ILE A 16 5.02 14.11 -0.56
C ILE A 16 3.76 13.98 -1.42
N SER A 17 2.60 13.92 -0.78
CA SER A 17 1.29 14.14 -1.39
C SER A 17 0.94 15.62 -1.29
N GLU A 18 0.42 16.20 -2.37
CA GLU A 18 0.06 17.63 -2.50
C GLU A 18 1.20 18.60 -2.14
N PRO A 19 2.37 18.51 -2.81
CA PRO A 19 3.47 19.42 -2.56
C PRO A 19 3.08 20.88 -2.85
N ASN A 20 3.74 21.82 -2.16
CA ASN A 20 3.69 23.22 -2.54
C ASN A 20 4.21 23.38 -3.99
N LYS A 21 3.31 23.68 -4.93
CA LYS A 21 3.61 23.71 -6.36
C LYS A 21 4.74 24.68 -6.70
N THR A 22 4.79 25.84 -6.05
CA THR A 22 5.85 26.84 -6.26
C THR A 22 7.22 26.31 -5.81
N ALA A 23 7.26 25.42 -4.81
CA ALA A 23 8.51 24.87 -4.28
C ALA A 23 9.10 23.75 -5.15
N VAL A 24 8.27 23.06 -5.95
CA VAL A 24 8.68 21.90 -6.76
C VAL A 24 8.65 22.15 -8.28
N LYS A 25 7.83 23.09 -8.76
CA LYS A 25 7.63 23.32 -10.19
C LYS A 25 8.94 23.74 -10.88
N GLY A 26 9.26 23.07 -12.00
CA GLY A 26 10.43 23.34 -12.83
C GLY A 26 11.76 22.80 -12.26
N ARG A 27 11.75 22.21 -11.07
CA ARG A 27 12.93 21.64 -10.44
C ARG A 27 13.20 20.23 -10.96
N GLN A 28 14.46 19.95 -11.29
CA GLN A 28 14.90 18.65 -11.81
C GLN A 28 15.28 17.66 -10.70
N ASP A 29 15.39 18.14 -9.45
CA ASP A 29 15.73 17.31 -8.28
C ASP A 29 14.51 16.68 -7.59
N TRP A 30 13.36 16.71 -8.27
CA TRP A 30 12.09 16.10 -7.88
C TRP A 30 11.52 15.28 -9.03
N VAL A 31 10.87 14.18 -8.71
CA VAL A 31 10.01 13.42 -9.62
C VAL A 31 8.56 13.72 -9.22
N CYS A 32 7.82 14.40 -10.09
CA CYS A 32 6.45 14.81 -9.83
C CYS A 32 5.54 14.33 -10.95
N ASP A 33 4.30 14.01 -10.64
CA ASP A 33 3.29 13.79 -11.69
C ASP A 33 2.90 15.12 -12.37
N ASP A 34 2.20 15.03 -13.50
CA ASP A 34 1.86 16.19 -14.32
C ASP A 34 1.03 17.25 -13.58
N ASN A 35 0.20 16.82 -12.62
CA ASN A 35 -0.67 17.71 -11.85
C ASN A 35 0.02 18.30 -10.61
N LEU A 36 1.23 17.84 -10.27
CA LEU A 36 1.92 18.12 -9.02
C LEU A 36 1.06 17.73 -7.80
N ASP A 37 0.36 16.61 -7.91
CA ASP A 37 -0.40 15.96 -6.84
C ASP A 37 0.53 15.10 -5.96
N VAL A 38 1.69 14.68 -6.50
CA VAL A 38 2.75 13.97 -5.79
C VAL A 38 4.13 14.50 -6.14
N ALA A 39 5.06 14.41 -5.19
CA ALA A 39 6.47 14.67 -5.43
C ALA A 39 7.37 13.72 -4.63
N LEU A 40 8.37 13.17 -5.31
CA LEU A 40 9.38 12.29 -4.73
C LEU A 40 10.76 12.92 -4.89
N LYS A 41 11.54 12.95 -3.81
CA LYS A 41 12.92 13.41 -3.81
C LYS A 41 13.86 12.39 -3.19
N VAL A 42 14.95 12.11 -3.89
CA VAL A 42 16.09 11.35 -3.37
C VAL A 42 17.12 12.32 -2.77
N PHE A 43 17.47 12.10 -1.51
CA PHE A 43 18.47 12.87 -0.76
C PHE A 43 19.83 12.19 -0.73
N ASP A 44 19.84 10.86 -0.62
CA ASP A 44 21.07 10.08 -0.56
C ASP A 44 21.76 10.04 -1.92
N LYS A 45 22.90 10.73 -2.02
CA LYS A 45 23.72 10.79 -3.24
C LYS A 45 24.36 9.45 -3.60
N ASN A 46 24.45 8.52 -2.64
CA ASN A 46 24.97 7.17 -2.88
C ASN A 46 23.89 6.22 -3.41
N LEU A 47 22.63 6.64 -3.39
CA LEU A 47 21.51 5.83 -3.87
C LEU A 47 21.34 6.04 -5.38
N THR A 48 21.80 5.06 -6.15
CA THR A 48 21.69 5.08 -7.62
C THR A 48 20.24 4.85 -8.05
N ILE A 49 19.69 5.85 -8.76
CA ILE A 49 18.40 5.73 -9.45
C ILE A 49 18.63 4.98 -10.77
N LYS A 50 18.02 3.80 -10.90
CA LYS A 50 18.07 2.97 -12.12
C LYS A 50 17.00 3.38 -13.13
N ASN A 51 15.83 3.75 -12.64
CA ASN A 51 14.70 4.20 -13.44
C ASN A 51 13.83 5.14 -12.61
N GLN A 52 13.03 5.96 -13.27
CA GLN A 52 11.99 6.77 -12.63
C GLN A 52 10.85 6.99 -13.61
N GLY A 53 9.66 7.26 -13.09
CA GLY A 53 8.50 7.53 -13.94
C GLY A 53 7.34 8.10 -13.16
N ILE A 54 6.27 8.39 -13.89
CA ILE A 54 5.09 9.08 -13.38
C ILE A 54 3.83 8.45 -13.98
N GLY A 55 2.72 8.66 -13.30
CA GLY A 55 1.38 8.40 -13.79
C GLY A 55 0.37 9.27 -13.06
N ALA A 56 -0.88 9.21 -13.47
CA ALA A 56 -1.92 10.02 -12.83
C ALA A 56 -2.05 9.64 -11.34
N GLY A 57 -1.71 10.57 -10.44
CA GLY A 57 -1.77 10.34 -8.99
C GLY A 57 -0.58 9.59 -8.39
N PHE A 58 0.47 9.29 -9.16
CA PHE A 58 1.68 8.69 -8.60
C PHE A 58 2.97 9.05 -9.34
N SER A 59 4.09 8.94 -8.62
CA SER A 59 5.44 8.98 -9.18
C SER A 59 6.27 7.88 -8.54
N TYR A 60 7.32 7.43 -9.21
CA TYR A 60 8.17 6.39 -8.67
C TYR A 60 9.65 6.56 -9.03
N VAL A 61 10.49 5.98 -8.19
CA VAL A 61 11.91 5.75 -8.47
C VAL A 61 12.26 4.28 -8.24
N THR A 62 13.00 3.70 -9.16
CA THR A 62 13.58 2.37 -9.05
C THR A 62 15.04 2.51 -8.65
N THR A 63 15.41 1.84 -7.58
CA THR A 63 16.78 1.79 -7.06
C THR A 63 17.37 0.41 -7.30
N LYS A 64 18.59 0.17 -6.82
CA LYS A 64 19.11 -1.22 -6.78
C LYS A 64 18.31 -2.12 -5.84
N ASP A 65 17.69 -1.54 -4.82
CA ASP A 65 17.10 -2.27 -3.71
C ASP A 65 15.60 -2.52 -3.90
N ALA A 66 14.84 -1.49 -4.25
CA ALA A 66 13.40 -1.53 -4.44
C ALA A 66 12.92 -0.44 -5.42
N THR A 67 11.69 -0.58 -5.91
CA THR A 67 10.93 0.50 -6.52
C THR A 67 10.03 1.15 -5.47
N ILE A 68 10.14 2.47 -5.33
CA ILE A 68 9.41 3.27 -4.37
C ILE A 68 8.41 4.13 -5.13
N TYR A 69 7.12 3.97 -4.82
CA TYR A 69 6.01 4.72 -5.38
C TYR A 69 5.49 5.72 -4.35
N SER A 70 5.39 6.99 -4.75
CA SER A 70 4.69 8.06 -4.04
C SER A 70 3.30 8.20 -4.65
N CYS A 71 2.25 7.99 -3.86
CA CYS A 71 0.86 8.01 -4.33
C CYS A 71 0.06 9.14 -3.67
N ASN A 72 -0.90 9.69 -4.41
CA ASN A 72 -1.93 10.55 -3.87
C ASN A 72 -3.24 10.32 -4.63
N THR A 73 -4.30 10.08 -3.88
CA THR A 73 -5.64 10.03 -4.44
C THR A 73 -6.54 10.93 -3.61
N SER A 74 -6.85 12.12 -4.13
CA SER A 74 -7.78 13.02 -3.46
C SER A 74 -9.09 12.28 -3.14
N GLY A 75 -9.59 12.45 -1.91
CA GLY A 75 -10.89 11.92 -1.48
C GLY A 75 -12.07 12.45 -2.30
N ASN A 76 -11.87 13.55 -3.03
CA ASN A 76 -12.88 14.15 -3.91
C ASN A 76 -12.90 13.55 -5.32
N LYS A 77 -11.88 12.75 -5.70
CA LYS A 77 -11.83 12.09 -7.01
C LYS A 77 -12.72 10.85 -7.00
N GLU A 78 -13.47 10.67 -8.09
CA GLU A 78 -14.30 9.49 -8.31
C GLU A 78 -13.50 8.19 -8.20
N LEU A 79 -14.18 7.11 -7.80
CA LEU A 79 -13.58 5.78 -7.63
C LEU A 79 -12.86 5.29 -8.90
N VAL A 80 -13.33 5.65 -10.08
CA VAL A 80 -12.69 5.26 -11.35
C VAL A 80 -11.24 5.77 -11.44
N HIS A 81 -10.95 7.00 -10.99
CA HIS A 81 -9.59 7.54 -11.02
C HIS A 81 -8.68 6.81 -10.04
N PHE A 82 -9.25 6.39 -8.91
CA PHE A 82 -8.57 5.60 -7.90
C PHE A 82 -8.20 4.21 -8.46
N GLU A 83 -9.15 3.53 -9.10
CA GLU A 83 -8.95 2.22 -9.72
C GLU A 83 -7.95 2.28 -10.87
N THR A 84 -8.06 3.27 -11.77
CA THR A 84 -7.08 3.46 -12.87
C THR A 84 -5.66 3.67 -12.36
N MET A 85 -5.48 4.40 -11.24
CA MET A 85 -4.16 4.55 -10.62
C MET A 85 -3.62 3.20 -10.15
N LEU A 86 -4.43 2.40 -9.45
CA LEU A 86 -4.03 1.07 -8.96
C LEU A 86 -3.71 0.11 -10.10
N GLU A 87 -4.48 0.12 -11.19
CA GLU A 87 -4.24 -0.67 -12.40
C GLU A 87 -2.90 -0.31 -13.04
N ALA A 88 -2.60 0.99 -13.20
CA ALA A 88 -1.34 1.45 -13.75
C ALA A 88 -0.13 1.04 -12.87
N ILE A 89 -0.27 1.13 -11.55
CA ILE A 89 0.77 0.66 -10.62
C ILE A 89 0.94 -0.86 -10.71
N GLU A 90 -0.16 -1.62 -10.82
CA GLU A 90 -0.13 -3.09 -10.97
C GLU A 90 0.63 -3.53 -12.24
N GLU A 91 0.41 -2.86 -13.37
CA GLU A 91 1.18 -3.13 -14.61
C GLU A 91 2.68 -2.88 -14.41
N LEU A 92 3.05 -1.80 -13.71
CA LEU A 92 4.44 -1.47 -13.41
C LEU A 92 5.07 -2.47 -12.43
N ILE A 93 4.33 -2.95 -11.43
CA ILE A 93 4.82 -3.98 -10.50
C ILE A 93 5.15 -5.27 -11.27
N LYS A 94 4.25 -5.68 -12.18
CA LYS A 94 4.44 -6.87 -13.02
C LYS A 94 5.63 -6.73 -13.97
N SER A 95 5.91 -5.53 -14.46
CA SER A 95 7.02 -5.28 -15.39
C SER A 95 8.38 -5.18 -14.68
N HIS A 96 8.46 -4.45 -13.56
CA HIS A 96 9.73 -4.18 -12.88
C HIS A 96 10.31 -5.39 -12.14
N LYS A 97 9.49 -6.38 -11.76
CA LYS A 97 9.89 -7.63 -11.09
C LYS A 97 10.93 -7.40 -9.98
N GLY A 98 10.51 -6.83 -8.86
CA GLY A 98 11.39 -6.52 -7.75
C GLY A 98 10.66 -6.25 -6.44
N ARG A 99 11.41 -5.80 -5.44
CA ARG A 99 10.85 -5.31 -4.17
C ARG A 99 10.11 -4.01 -4.42
N THR A 100 8.92 -3.88 -3.85
CA THR A 100 8.03 -2.74 -4.06
C THR A 100 7.68 -2.10 -2.73
N ILE A 101 7.77 -0.78 -2.68
CA ILE A 101 7.29 0.05 -1.58
C ILE A 101 6.35 1.08 -2.19
N ILE A 102 5.12 1.12 -1.73
CA ILE A 102 4.09 2.04 -2.19
C ILE A 102 3.61 2.81 -0.98
N THR A 103 3.69 4.13 -1.04
CA THR A 103 3.34 4.95 0.11
C THR A 103 2.75 6.29 -0.29
N GLY A 104 1.89 6.84 0.57
CA GLY A 104 1.25 8.14 0.39
C GLY A 104 -0.21 8.13 0.81
N ASP A 105 -0.94 9.17 0.42
CA ASP A 105 -2.34 9.35 0.78
C ASP A 105 -3.29 8.59 -0.18
N PHE A 106 -3.97 7.58 0.36
CA PHE A 106 -4.94 6.78 -0.38
C PHE A 106 -6.39 7.20 -0.14
N ASN A 107 -6.66 8.12 0.81
CA ASN A 107 -8.02 8.51 1.22
C ASN A 107 -8.97 7.30 1.32
N ALA A 108 -8.50 6.23 1.95
CA ALA A 108 -9.20 4.95 2.04
C ALA A 108 -9.23 4.46 3.49
N LYS A 109 -10.35 3.88 3.92
CA LYS A 109 -10.52 3.43 5.29
C LYS A 109 -10.70 1.93 5.34
N SER A 110 -9.95 1.26 6.21
CA SER A 110 -10.10 -0.17 6.46
C SER A 110 -9.72 -0.53 7.89
N ALA A 111 -10.43 -1.51 8.44
CA ALA A 111 -10.05 -2.15 9.69
C ALA A 111 -8.63 -2.76 9.64
N GLN A 112 -8.11 -3.07 8.44
CA GLN A 112 -6.75 -3.62 8.30
C GLN A 112 -5.64 -2.65 8.73
N TRP A 113 -5.87 -1.34 8.65
CA TRP A 113 -4.93 -0.30 9.10
C TRP A 113 -5.50 0.55 10.24
N GLY A 114 -6.45 0.00 11.00
CA GLY A 114 -6.88 0.59 12.28
C GLY A 114 -8.10 1.50 12.22
N MET A 115 -8.85 1.53 11.11
CA MET A 115 -10.14 2.22 11.07
C MET A 115 -11.26 1.37 11.68
N ASN A 116 -12.33 2.01 12.16
CA ASN A 116 -13.49 1.33 12.76
C ASN A 116 -14.46 0.72 11.72
N TYR A 117 -14.33 1.08 10.45
CA TYR A 117 -15.05 0.50 9.33
C TYR A 117 -14.17 0.46 8.08
N THR A 118 -14.60 -0.34 7.11
CA THR A 118 -13.97 -0.40 5.78
C THR A 118 -14.89 0.25 4.76
N ASP A 119 -14.39 1.22 4.01
CA ASP A 119 -15.12 1.85 2.90
C ASP A 119 -14.83 1.15 1.55
N ILE A 120 -15.47 1.62 0.48
CA ILE A 120 -15.33 1.02 -0.85
C ILE A 120 -13.87 1.05 -1.31
N ARG A 121 -13.17 2.18 -1.13
CA ARG A 121 -11.74 2.29 -1.47
C ARG A 121 -10.89 1.34 -0.62
N GLY A 122 -11.21 1.22 0.67
CA GLY A 122 -10.56 0.29 1.58
C GLY A 122 -10.70 -1.15 1.10
N HIS A 123 -11.90 -1.58 0.72
CA HIS A 123 -12.12 -2.89 0.11
C HIS A 123 -11.31 -3.06 -1.19
N THR A 124 -11.33 -2.07 -2.08
CA THR A 124 -10.55 -2.08 -3.32
C THR A 124 -9.05 -2.26 -3.06
N ILE A 125 -8.46 -1.53 -2.11
CA ILE A 125 -7.03 -1.68 -1.76
C ILE A 125 -6.75 -3.06 -1.19
N VAL A 126 -7.62 -3.56 -0.30
CA VAL A 126 -7.44 -4.89 0.30
C VAL A 126 -7.41 -5.97 -0.76
N ASP A 127 -8.37 -5.98 -1.69
CA ASP A 127 -8.43 -6.95 -2.78
C ASP A 127 -7.25 -6.79 -3.75
N TRP A 128 -6.85 -5.55 -4.02
CA TRP A 128 -5.72 -5.23 -4.89
C TRP A 128 -4.37 -5.66 -4.28
N MET A 129 -4.16 -5.44 -2.97
CA MET A 129 -2.95 -5.89 -2.27
C MET A 129 -2.83 -7.40 -2.30
N ALA A 130 -3.93 -8.10 -2.01
CA ALA A 130 -4.02 -9.55 -2.01
C ALA A 130 -3.58 -10.11 -3.39
N ALA A 131 -4.20 -9.62 -4.47
CA ALA A 131 -3.89 -10.02 -5.84
C ALA A 131 -2.43 -9.78 -6.28
N ASN A 132 -1.74 -8.83 -5.65
CA ASN A 132 -0.38 -8.43 -6.02
C ASN A 132 0.70 -8.91 -5.04
N ASN A 133 0.36 -9.77 -4.07
CA ASN A 133 1.26 -10.23 -3.00
C ASN A 133 1.90 -9.06 -2.23
N LEU A 134 1.06 -8.06 -1.93
CA LEU A 134 1.42 -6.90 -1.13
C LEU A 134 0.81 -7.01 0.26
N VAL A 135 1.47 -6.39 1.24
CA VAL A 135 1.05 -6.36 2.64
C VAL A 135 1.10 -4.93 3.16
N ILE A 136 0.21 -4.61 4.11
CA ILE A 136 0.24 -3.35 4.84
C ILE A 136 1.39 -3.37 5.85
N ALA A 137 2.17 -2.29 5.87
CA ALA A 137 3.30 -2.09 6.78
C ALA A 137 3.03 -1.00 7.85
N ASN A 138 1.86 -0.35 7.83
CA ASN A 138 1.45 0.55 8.90
C ASN A 138 1.45 -0.20 10.25
N GLU A 139 1.95 0.46 11.29
CA GLU A 139 1.99 -0.08 12.65
C GLU A 139 1.23 0.81 13.63
N GLY A 140 0.44 0.19 14.50
CA GLY A 140 -0.36 0.90 15.50
C GLY A 140 -1.62 1.55 14.94
N ILE A 141 -2.18 2.48 15.73
CA ILE A 141 -3.46 3.14 15.45
C ILE A 141 -3.36 4.67 15.55
N THR A 142 -2.14 5.21 15.54
CA THR A 142 -1.92 6.65 15.58
C THR A 142 -2.47 7.28 14.29
N PRO A 143 -3.37 8.26 14.37
CA PRO A 143 -3.93 8.89 13.18
C PRO A 143 -2.84 9.54 12.31
N THR A 144 -2.90 9.32 11.00
CA THR A 144 -2.02 9.96 10.02
C THR A 144 -2.61 11.29 9.54
N PHE A 145 -3.93 11.44 9.66
CA PHE A 145 -4.66 12.66 9.37
C PHE A 145 -5.42 13.14 10.60
N GLN A 146 -5.35 14.43 10.89
CA GLN A 146 -6.06 15.09 11.97
C GLN A 146 -6.46 16.50 11.54
N CYS A 147 -7.77 16.74 11.39
CA CYS A 147 -8.33 18.05 11.11
C CYS A 147 -9.40 18.36 12.15
N ASN A 148 -9.18 19.39 12.98
CA ASN A 148 -10.05 19.71 14.11
C ASN A 148 -10.30 18.48 15.02
N ASN A 149 -11.57 18.07 15.18
CA ASN A 149 -11.98 16.92 15.98
C ASN A 149 -12.02 15.60 15.19
N TYR A 150 -11.69 15.62 13.90
CA TYR A 150 -11.70 14.45 13.05
C TYR A 150 -10.30 13.85 12.92
N THR A 151 -10.20 12.54 13.09
CA THR A 151 -8.94 11.79 12.95
C THR A 151 -9.16 10.57 12.07
N SER A 152 -8.15 10.21 11.27
CA SER A 152 -8.20 9.04 10.39
C SER A 152 -6.80 8.53 10.06
N ILE A 153 -6.72 7.29 9.59
CA ILE A 153 -5.50 6.67 9.04
C ILE A 153 -5.74 6.52 7.54
N LEU A 154 -5.22 7.47 6.77
CA LEU A 154 -5.44 7.61 5.32
C LEU A 154 -4.14 7.43 4.52
N ASP A 155 -3.01 7.65 5.18
CA ASP A 155 -1.69 7.49 4.61
C ASP A 155 -1.21 6.06 4.85
N LEU A 156 -0.95 5.34 3.77
CA LEU A 156 -0.61 3.92 3.81
C LEU A 156 0.84 3.71 3.38
N THR A 157 1.47 2.70 3.96
CA THR A 157 2.73 2.11 3.51
C THR A 157 2.46 0.64 3.18
N ILE A 158 2.42 0.34 1.89
CA ILE A 158 2.13 -0.98 1.33
C ILE A 158 3.42 -1.53 0.71
N VAL A 159 3.77 -2.77 0.98
CA VAL A 159 5.04 -3.35 0.53
C VAL A 159 4.88 -4.76 -0.01
N SER A 160 5.79 -5.19 -0.89
CA SER A 160 5.87 -6.60 -1.26
C SER A 160 6.31 -7.45 -0.06
N GLU A 161 5.84 -8.70 0.04
CA GLU A 161 6.12 -9.57 1.20
C GLU A 161 7.62 -9.66 1.54
N ASN A 162 8.51 -9.63 0.56
CA ASN A 162 9.96 -9.69 0.77
C ASN A 162 10.63 -8.37 1.22
N VAL A 163 9.85 -7.32 1.54
CA VAL A 163 10.34 -6.07 2.10
C VAL A 163 10.11 -6.05 3.60
N ASN A 164 11.19 -5.85 4.35
CA ASN A 164 11.13 -5.70 5.80
C ASN A 164 11.15 -4.22 6.19
N ILE A 165 10.02 -3.72 6.66
CA ILE A 165 9.91 -2.38 7.22
C ILE A 165 10.17 -2.44 8.73
N GLN A 166 11.00 -1.53 9.22
CA GLN A 166 11.29 -1.37 10.64
C GLN A 166 11.06 0.07 11.08
N LYS A 167 10.83 0.25 12.39
CA LYS A 167 10.64 1.56 13.01
C LYS A 167 9.59 2.41 12.30
N TRP A 168 8.52 1.78 11.82
CA TRP A 168 7.42 2.50 11.22
C TRP A 168 6.74 3.31 12.32
N THR A 169 6.63 4.62 12.12
CA THR A 169 5.98 5.49 13.10
C THR A 169 5.39 6.72 12.43
N VAL A 170 4.26 7.17 12.97
CA VAL A 170 3.77 8.53 12.78
C VAL A 170 4.56 9.44 13.71
N MET A 171 5.15 10.51 13.17
CA MET A 171 5.94 11.46 13.96
C MET A 171 5.03 12.40 14.74
N ASP A 172 5.37 12.65 16.00
CA ASP A 172 4.82 13.75 16.79
C ASP A 172 5.58 15.04 16.48
N ARG A 173 5.41 15.53 15.25
CA ARG A 173 6.04 16.75 14.74
C ARG A 173 5.03 17.51 13.91
N GLU A 174 4.96 18.82 14.14
CA GLU A 174 4.17 19.74 13.34
C GLU A 174 4.60 19.69 11.86
N SER A 175 3.63 19.53 10.96
CA SER A 175 3.84 19.48 9.52
C SER A 175 3.33 20.72 8.80
N LEU A 176 2.56 21.58 9.50
CA LEU A 176 1.72 22.65 8.95
C LEU A 176 0.66 22.14 7.96
N SER A 177 0.24 20.88 8.15
CA SER A 177 -0.80 20.20 7.40
C SER A 177 -1.66 19.39 8.38
N ASP A 178 -2.88 19.07 7.99
CA ASP A 178 -3.70 18.11 8.72
C ASP A 178 -3.09 16.69 8.66
N HIS A 179 -2.19 16.41 7.71
CA HIS A 179 -1.43 15.16 7.64
C HIS A 179 -0.16 15.19 8.50
N LYS A 180 0.15 14.08 9.17
CA LYS A 180 1.35 13.88 9.98
C LYS A 180 2.44 13.20 9.18
N TYR A 181 3.69 13.49 9.53
CA TYR A 181 4.83 12.80 8.92
C TYR A 181 4.86 11.33 9.33
N ILE A 182 5.18 10.47 8.38
CA ILE A 182 5.45 9.04 8.60
C ILE A 182 6.92 8.78 8.28
N THR A 183 7.59 8.02 9.13
CA THR A 183 8.97 7.57 8.92
C THR A 183 9.07 6.07 9.11
N PHE A 184 9.90 5.43 8.31
CA PHE A 184 10.21 4.01 8.43
C PHE A 184 11.56 3.69 7.78
N GLU A 185 12.13 2.55 8.15
CA GLU A 185 13.39 2.04 7.61
C GLU A 185 13.14 0.77 6.80
N CYS A 186 13.59 0.75 5.54
CA CYS A 186 13.60 -0.47 4.73
C CYS A 186 14.92 -1.20 4.94
N VAL A 187 14.87 -2.39 5.53
CA VAL A 187 16.08 -3.18 5.86
C VAL A 187 16.26 -4.33 4.87
N ASN A 188 17.44 -4.38 4.26
CA ASN A 188 17.87 -5.50 3.43
C ASN A 188 18.25 -6.72 4.29
N ASN A 189 17.25 -7.49 4.74
CA ASN A 189 17.53 -8.74 5.46
C ASN A 189 17.56 -9.93 4.49
N VAL A 190 18.73 -10.57 4.37
CA VAL A 190 18.91 -11.89 3.72
C VAL A 190 18.26 -13.01 4.54
N GLN A 191 17.84 -12.73 5.77
CA GLN A 191 17.08 -13.66 6.61
C GLN A 191 15.64 -13.18 6.74
N ALA A 192 14.75 -13.82 5.99
CA ALA A 192 13.31 -13.69 6.13
C ALA A 192 12.93 -13.98 7.58
N LYS A 193 12.59 -12.93 8.34
CA LYS A 193 11.79 -13.14 9.55
C LYS A 193 10.41 -13.59 9.08
N SER A 194 9.83 -14.58 9.74
CA SER A 194 8.45 -15.01 9.50
C SER A 194 7.53 -13.80 9.63
N ILE A 195 7.06 -13.29 8.50
CA ILE A 195 6.09 -12.21 8.45
C ILE A 195 4.85 -12.73 9.17
N LYS A 196 4.31 -11.93 10.10
CA LYS A 196 2.99 -12.21 10.69
C LYS A 196 2.05 -12.43 9.52
N THR A 197 1.44 -13.61 9.44
CA THR A 197 0.45 -13.95 8.41
C THR A 197 -0.69 -12.93 8.52
N TYR A 198 -0.61 -11.86 7.73
CA TYR A 198 -1.76 -11.04 7.43
C TYR A 198 -2.73 -11.98 6.73
N ASN A 199 -3.97 -12.06 7.24
CA ASN A 199 -4.98 -12.94 6.70
C ASN A 199 -5.13 -12.65 5.21
N ARG A 200 -4.66 -13.59 4.37
CA ARG A 200 -4.88 -13.55 2.93
C ARG A 200 -6.39 -13.55 2.72
N GLY A 201 -6.93 -12.40 2.34
CA GLY A 201 -8.34 -12.28 1.99
C GLY A 201 -8.56 -12.91 0.62
N TRP A 202 -9.70 -13.57 0.43
CA TRP A 202 -10.08 -14.06 -0.89
C TRP A 202 -10.75 -12.95 -1.69
N ARG A 203 -10.35 -12.79 -2.96
CA ARG A 203 -11.02 -11.89 -3.90
C ARG A 203 -12.39 -12.42 -4.30
N VAL A 204 -13.42 -11.99 -3.58
CA VAL A 204 -14.81 -12.41 -3.83
C VAL A 204 -15.29 -11.91 -5.21
N ASP A 205 -14.81 -10.77 -5.66
CA ASP A 205 -15.11 -10.20 -6.99
C ASP A 205 -14.55 -11.04 -8.15
N LYS A 206 -13.45 -11.78 -7.92
CA LYS A 206 -12.83 -12.71 -8.86
C LYS A 206 -13.24 -14.17 -8.64
N LEU A 207 -14.33 -14.40 -7.90
CA LEU A 207 -14.87 -15.74 -7.69
C LEU A 207 -15.22 -16.42 -9.02
N ASN A 208 -14.51 -17.51 -9.32
CA ASN A 208 -14.86 -18.36 -10.44
C ASN A 208 -16.05 -19.26 -10.06
N LYS A 209 -17.25 -18.87 -10.49
CA LYS A 209 -18.51 -19.56 -10.17
C LYS A 209 -18.57 -21.00 -10.68
N GLU A 210 -17.91 -21.31 -11.79
CA GLU A 210 -17.87 -22.66 -12.35
C GLU A 210 -16.98 -23.58 -11.50
N LYS A 211 -15.76 -23.14 -11.17
CA LYS A 211 -14.88 -23.85 -10.24
C LYS A 211 -15.52 -24.04 -8.87
N LEU A 212 -16.30 -23.08 -8.39
CA LEU A 212 -17.02 -23.21 -7.12
C LEU A 212 -18.04 -24.34 -7.18
N LYS A 213 -18.84 -24.41 -8.25
CA LYS A 213 -19.79 -25.52 -8.44
C LYS A 213 -19.09 -26.87 -8.52
N ASP A 214 -17.96 -26.95 -9.22
CA ASP A 214 -17.17 -28.18 -9.32
C ASP A 214 -16.59 -28.61 -7.97
N GLU A 215 -16.05 -27.68 -7.18
CA GLU A 215 -15.50 -28.00 -5.86
C GLU A 215 -16.60 -28.37 -4.86
N LEU A 216 -17.76 -27.71 -4.90
CA LEU A 216 -18.93 -28.08 -4.08
C LEU A 216 -19.48 -29.45 -4.49
N GLY A 217 -19.47 -29.80 -5.78
CA GLY A 217 -19.90 -31.11 -6.28
C GLY A 217 -18.98 -32.27 -5.88
N LYS A 218 -17.74 -31.98 -5.47
CA LYS A 218 -16.78 -32.99 -4.95
C LYS A 218 -16.94 -33.24 -3.45
N ILE A 219 -17.80 -32.49 -2.76
CA ILE A 219 -18.04 -32.66 -1.33
C ILE A 219 -19.06 -33.78 -1.17
N ASP A 220 -18.61 -34.93 -0.67
CA ASP A 220 -19.47 -36.06 -0.38
C ASP A 220 -20.38 -35.73 0.83
N GLN A 221 -21.70 -35.91 0.69
CA GLN A 221 -22.69 -35.54 1.71
C GLN A 221 -22.70 -36.47 2.94
N LYS A 222 -21.70 -37.35 3.08
CA LYS A 222 -21.66 -38.42 4.09
C LYS A 222 -20.71 -38.19 5.28
N SER A 223 -20.17 -36.99 5.51
CA SER A 223 -19.46 -36.69 6.76
C SER A 223 -20.39 -36.04 7.79
N GLU A 224 -21.21 -36.85 8.45
CA GLU A 224 -21.76 -36.46 9.76
C GLU A 224 -20.61 -36.41 10.77
N SER A 225 -20.52 -35.31 11.52
CA SER A 225 -19.46 -34.94 12.48
C SER A 225 -18.18 -34.32 11.89
N THR A 226 -18.29 -33.19 11.21
CA THR A 226 -17.17 -32.26 11.05
C THR A 226 -17.15 -31.24 12.19
N SER A 227 -16.14 -31.34 13.05
CA SER A 227 -15.76 -30.28 13.99
C SER A 227 -15.70 -28.92 13.27
N VAL A 228 -16.02 -27.82 13.97
CA VAL A 228 -15.92 -26.42 13.47
C VAL A 228 -14.57 -26.19 12.77
N LYS A 229 -13.51 -26.83 13.26
CA LYS A 229 -12.18 -26.76 12.66
C LYS A 229 -12.13 -27.37 11.25
N CYS A 230 -12.70 -28.55 11.07
CA CYS A 230 -12.70 -29.24 9.77
C CYS A 230 -13.60 -28.53 8.75
N PHE A 231 -14.72 -27.95 9.20
CA PHE A 231 -15.56 -27.10 8.36
C PHE A 231 -14.82 -25.84 7.89
N ASN A 232 -14.10 -25.16 8.80
CA ASN A 232 -13.30 -23.99 8.44
C ASN A 232 -12.14 -24.34 7.49
N GLU A 233 -11.47 -25.48 7.68
CA GLU A 233 -10.43 -25.96 6.78
C GLU A 233 -10.99 -26.29 5.38
N LEU A 234 -12.17 -26.90 5.32
CA LEU A 234 -12.86 -27.19 4.05
C LEU A 234 -13.25 -25.91 3.31
N LEU A 235 -13.86 -24.94 4.00
CA LEU A 235 -14.20 -23.64 3.43
C LEU A 235 -12.95 -22.92 2.92
N THR A 236 -11.88 -22.88 3.72
CA THR A 236 -10.60 -22.28 3.34
C THR A 236 -10.06 -22.91 2.05
N ARG A 237 -10.12 -24.24 1.93
CA ARG A 237 -9.66 -24.97 0.74
C ARG A 237 -10.47 -24.66 -0.51
N ILE A 238 -11.80 -24.56 -0.36
CA ILE A 238 -12.68 -24.21 -1.48
C ILE A 238 -12.40 -22.78 -1.92
N CYS A 239 -12.33 -21.85 -0.97
CA CYS A 239 -12.03 -20.45 -1.23
C CYS A 239 -10.67 -20.29 -1.94
N ASP A 240 -9.63 -20.99 -1.49
CA ASP A 240 -8.28 -21.00 -2.11
C ASP A 240 -8.26 -21.49 -3.57
N ARG A 241 -9.20 -22.36 -3.96
CA ARG A 241 -9.27 -22.94 -5.31
C ARG A 241 -10.15 -22.14 -6.27
N THR A 242 -11.06 -21.36 -5.71
CA THR A 242 -12.15 -20.71 -6.45
C THR A 242 -11.95 -19.20 -6.56
N MET A 243 -11.14 -18.62 -5.69
CA MET A 243 -10.80 -17.20 -5.66
C MET A 243 -9.29 -17.05 -5.73
N ALA A 244 -8.85 -16.01 -6.44
CA ALA A 244 -7.46 -15.58 -6.38
C ALA A 244 -7.15 -15.10 -4.94
N LYS A 245 -5.95 -15.42 -4.48
CA LYS A 245 -5.37 -14.82 -3.27
C LYS A 245 -4.79 -13.46 -3.59
#